data_AF-A0A4R8IB10-F1
#
_entry.id   AF-A0A4R8IB10-F1
#
_cell.length_a   1.000
_cell.length_b   1.000
_cell.length_c   1.000
_cell.angle_alpha   90.00
_cell.angle_beta   90.00
_cell.angle_gamma   90.00
#
_symmetry.space_group_name_H-M   'P 1'
#
loop_
_entity.id
_entity.type
_entity.pdbx_description
1 polymer ?
#
loop_
_entity_poly.entity_id
_entity_poly.type
_entity_poly.pdbx_seq_one_letter_code
_entity_poly.pdbx_strand_id
1 'polypeptide(L)' 'MELTIQLEDGADVSLMKKILKQIKGIKTVEVSDEDKTYSWEEIENSEAFSKVIEQSRNQIKNGEYEEFSDELLDSIFNKK' A
#
# COMPACT_ATOMS: atom_id res chain seq x y z
N MET A 1 16.49 -16.00 -14.59
CA MET A 1 15.41 -16.97 -14.77
C MET A 1 14.38 -16.66 -13.72
N GLU A 2 13.12 -16.58 -14.11
CA GLU A 2 12.00 -16.22 -13.24
C GLU A 2 10.95 -17.33 -13.30
N LEU A 3 10.35 -17.65 -12.15
CA LEU A 3 9.31 -18.66 -12.02
C LEU A 3 8.14 -18.02 -11.27
N THR A 4 6.99 -17.95 -11.93
CA THR A 4 5.73 -17.46 -11.36
C THR A 4 4.84 -18.65 -11.03
N ILE A 5 4.23 -18.66 -9.85
CA ILE A 5 3.32 -19.72 -9.39
C ILE A 5 2.00 -19.06 -9.00
N GLN A 6 0.90 -19.51 -9.59
CA GLN A 6 -0.45 -19.09 -9.21
C GLN A 6 -0.98 -20.04 -8.14
N LEU A 7 -1.59 -19.47 -7.11
CA LEU A 7 -2.07 -20.20 -5.93
C LEU A 7 -3.59 -20.07 -5.86
N GLU A 8 -4.26 -21.13 -5.43
CA GLU A 8 -5.70 -21.11 -5.17
C GLU A 8 -6.01 -20.46 -3.82
N ASP A 9 -7.24 -19.96 -3.67
CA ASP A 9 -7.75 -19.41 -2.41
C ASP A 9 -7.63 -20.43 -1.27
N GLY A 10 -6.99 -20.03 -0.17
CA GLY A 10 -6.73 -20.90 0.99
C GLY A 10 -5.37 -21.60 0.98
N ALA A 11 -4.52 -21.36 -0.03
CA ALA A 11 -3.15 -21.85 -0.02
C ALA A 11 -2.32 -21.22 1.12
N ASP A 12 -1.60 -22.06 1.87
CA ASP A 12 -0.68 -21.58 2.92
C ASP A 12 0.61 -21.03 2.30
N VAL A 13 0.57 -19.72 2.01
CA VAL A 13 1.70 -18.95 1.46
C VAL A 13 2.95 -19.06 2.35
N SER A 14 2.77 -19.14 3.68
CA SER A 14 3.89 -19.23 4.63
C SER A 14 4.61 -20.57 4.50
N LEU A 15 3.85 -21.67 4.40
CA LEU A 15 4.39 -23.00 4.16
C LEU A 15 5.10 -23.07 2.80
N MET A 16 4.48 -22.56 1.73
CA MET A 16 5.09 -22.59 0.39
C MET A 16 6.38 -21.78 0.31
N LYS A 17 6.43 -20.61 0.95
CA LYS A 17 7.65 -19.82 1.03
C LYS A 17 8.78 -20.59 1.72
N LYS A 18 8.48 -21.38 2.76
CA LYS A 18 9.48 -22.23 3.43
C LYS A 18 9.99 -23.34 2.51
N ILE A 19 9.10 -24.01 1.79
CA ILE A 19 9.45 -25.09 0.86
C ILE A 19 10.33 -24.55 -0.28
N LEU A 20 9.92 -23.45 -0.93
CA LEU A 20 10.66 -22.85 -2.04
C LEU A 20 12.07 -22.39 -1.62
N LYS A 21 12.22 -21.81 -0.42
CA LYS A 21 13.54 -21.41 0.09
C LYS A 21 14.51 -22.57 0.31
N GLN A 22 14.03 -23.80 0.47
CA GLN A 22 14.88 -24.98 0.64
C GLN A 22 15.45 -25.51 -0.69
N ILE A 23 14.89 -25.09 -1.83
CA ILE A 23 15.34 -25.55 -3.14
C ILE A 23 16.65 -24.86 -3.49
N LYS A 24 17.71 -25.67 -3.64
CA LYS A 24 19.04 -25.20 -4.04
C LYS A 24 18.97 -24.56 -5.43
N GLY A 25 19.22 -23.26 -5.50
CA GLY A 25 19.15 -22.47 -6.74
C GLY A 25 18.10 -21.36 -6.73
N ILE A 26 17.21 -21.33 -5.73
CA ILE A 26 16.29 -20.20 -5.52
C ILE A 26 16.99 -19.11 -4.71
N LYS A 27 17.13 -17.92 -5.32
CA LYS A 27 17.81 -16.77 -4.70
C LYS A 27 16.86 -15.95 -3.81
N THR A 28 15.63 -15.74 -4.26
CA THR A 28 14.61 -14.93 -3.59
C THR A 28 13.24 -15.53 -3.86
N VAL A 29 12.32 -15.36 -2.90
CA VAL A 29 10.90 -15.73 -3.02
C VAL A 29 10.08 -14.52 -2.61
N GLU A 30 9.40 -13.92 -3.59
CA GLU A 30 8.58 -12.74 -3.44
C GLU A 30 7.11 -13.15 -3.58
N VAL A 31 6.26 -12.57 -2.74
CA VAL A 31 4.82 -12.77 -2.78
C VAL A 31 4.23 -11.41 -3.13
N SER A 32 3.70 -11.29 -4.35
CA SER A 32 2.92 -10.16 -4.79
C SER A 32 1.47 -10.41 -4.38
N ASP A 33 1.12 -10.02 -3.17
CA ASP A 33 -0.29 -9.83 -2.82
C ASP A 33 -0.73 -8.49 -3.41
N GLU A 34 -1.64 -8.53 -4.38
CA GLU A 34 -2.37 -7.34 -4.83
C GLU A 34 -3.29 -6.81 -3.70
N ASP A 35 -3.63 -7.66 -2.72
CA ASP A 35 -4.45 -7.36 -1.54
C ASP A 35 -3.63 -7.06 -0.27
N LYS A 36 -2.47 -6.39 -0.41
CA LYS A 36 -1.75 -5.89 0.77
C LYS A 36 -2.61 -4.85 1.49
N THR A 37 -3.31 -5.31 2.51
CA THR A 37 -4.04 -4.45 3.44
C THR A 37 -3.04 -3.86 4.42
N TYR A 38 -2.66 -2.60 4.21
CA TYR A 38 -1.83 -1.87 5.16
C TYR A 38 -2.67 -1.51 6.40
N SER A 39 -2.12 -1.70 7.59
CA SER A 39 -2.72 -1.15 8.81
C SER A 39 -2.53 0.37 8.85
N TRP A 40 -3.42 1.07 9.58
CA TRP A 40 -3.27 2.51 9.79
C TRP A 40 -1.96 2.87 10.48
N GLU A 41 -1.51 2.04 11.43
CA GLU A 41 -0.24 2.20 12.14
C GLU A 41 0.96 2.14 11.17
N GLU A 42 0.92 1.23 10.19
CA GLU A 42 1.96 1.15 9.15
C GLU A 42 1.95 2.37 8.22
N ILE A 43 0.77 2.88 7.85
CA ILE A 43 0.64 4.07 7.00
C ILE A 43 1.14 5.31 7.73
N GLU A 44 0.71 5.52 8.98
CA GLU A 44 1.07 6.69 9.80
C GLU A 44 2.59 6.78 10.02
N ASN A 45 3.24 5.64 10.26
CA ASN A 45 4.70 5.58 10.45
C ASN A 45 5.49 5.56 9.14
N SER A 46 4.83 5.64 7.98
CA SER A 46 5.52 5.64 6.69
C SER A 46 6.16 6.99 6.38
N GLU A 47 7.32 6.95 5.71
CA GLU A 47 8.00 8.17 5.23
C GLU A 47 7.12 8.94 4.22
N ALA A 48 6.37 8.21 3.38
CA ALA A 48 5.47 8.81 2.41
C ALA A 48 4.37 9.64 3.08
N PHE A 49 3.73 9.09 4.12
CA PHE A 49 2.73 9.81 4.89
C PHE A 49 3.33 11.06 5.56
N SER A 50 4.53 10.93 6.14
CA SER A 50 5.24 12.05 6.77
C SER A 50 5.47 13.21 5.80
N LYS A 51 5.88 12.91 4.55
CA LYS A 51 6.08 13.92 3.50
C LYS A 51 4.78 14.62 3.09
N VAL A 52 3.68 13.88 2.96
CA VAL A 52 2.38 14.46 2.61
C VAL A 52 1.88 15.41 3.71
N ILE A 53 2.06 15.02 4.98
CA ILE A 53 1.71 15.89 6.12
C ILE A 53 2.58 17.14 6.16
N GLU A 54 3.88 17.03 5.89
CA GLU A 54 4.77 18.19 5.81
C GLU A 54 4.37 19.14 4.67
N GLN A 55 4.06 18.61 3.50
CA GLN A 55 3.55 19.39 2.35
C GLN A 55 2.27 20.14 2.72
N SER A 56 1.28 19.45 3.31
CA SER A 56 0.03 20.07 3.75
C SER A 56 0.26 21.21 4.75
N ARG A 57 1.17 21.03 5.73
CA ARG A 57 1.53 22.08 6.69
C ARG A 57 2.17 23.28 6.02
N ASN A 58 3.00 23.07 5.00
CA ASN A 58 3.64 24.16 4.27
C ASN A 58 2.63 24.92 3.40
N GLN A 59 1.70 24.23 2.74
CA GLN A 59 0.61 24.84 1.98
C GLN A 59 -0.23 25.77 2.86
N ILE A 60 -0.61 25.30 4.06
CA ILE A 60 -1.35 26.12 5.03
C ILE A 60 -0.57 27.37 5.44
N LYS A 61 0.74 27.24 5.72
CA LYS A 61 1.60 28.38 6.07
C LYS A 61 1.73 29.40 4.95
N ASN A 62 1.77 28.93 3.71
CA ASN A 62 1.91 29.76 2.52
C ASN A 62 0.58 30.33 2.02
N GLY A 63 -0.55 29.90 2.61
CA GLY A 63 -1.88 30.25 2.12
C GLY A 63 -2.20 29.62 0.76
N GLU A 64 -1.56 28.50 0.43
CA GLU A 64 -1.84 27.72 -0.78
C GLU A 64 -3.09 26.89 -0.53
N TYR A 65 -4.15 27.15 -1.32
CA TYR A 65 -5.37 26.36 -1.31
C TYR A 65 -5.89 26.22 -2.74
N GLU A 66 -6.68 25.18 -2.94
CA GLU A 66 -7.44 24.95 -4.16
C GLU A 66 -8.93 24.89 -3.79
N GLU A 67 -9.74 25.69 -4.47
CA GLU A 67 -11.20 25.65 -4.30
C GLU A 67 -11.77 24.54 -5.19
N PHE A 68 -12.51 23.63 -4.56
CA PHE A 68 -13.24 22.57 -5.24
C PHE A 68 -14.74 22.86 -5.19
N SER A 69 -15.49 22.38 -6.18
CA SER A 69 -16.94 22.52 -6.18
C SER A 69 -17.57 21.70 -5.04
N ASP A 70 -18.69 22.19 -4.53
CA ASP A 70 -19.47 21.48 -3.51
C ASP A 70 -19.86 20.07 -4.01
N GLU A 71 -20.24 19.95 -5.28
CA GLU A 71 -20.56 18.65 -5.91
C GLU A 71 -19.39 17.65 -5.84
N LEU A 72 -18.15 18.13 -6.07
CA LEU A 72 -16.96 17.28 -6.01
C LEU A 72 -16.69 16.86 -4.56
N LEU A 73 -16.75 17.80 -3.62
CA LEU A 73 -16.54 17.51 -2.20
C LEU A 73 -17.60 16.54 -1.67
N ASP A 74 -18.86 16.70 -2.05
CA ASP A 74 -19.95 15.80 -1.67
C ASP A 74 -19.78 14.40 -2.27
N SER A 75 -19.27 14.30 -3.51
CA SER A 75 -18.97 13.01 -4.15
C SER A 75 -17.82 12.25 -3.46
N ILE A 76 -16.79 12.97 -2.99
CA ILE A 76 -15.60 12.40 -2.35
C ILE A 76 -15.91 12.01 -0.90
N PHE A 77 -16.51 12.91 -0.14
CA PHE A 77 -16.72 12.73 1.29
C PHE A 77 -18.05 12.06 1.63
N ASN A 78 -18.86 11.73 0.61
CA ASN A 78 -20.08 10.93 0.72
C ASN A 78 -20.90 11.33 1.95
N LYS A 79 -21.23 12.63 2.05
CA LYS A 79 -22.21 13.10 3.02
C LYS A 79 -23.56 12.52 2.64
N LYS A 80 -23.89 11.35 3.21
CA LYS A 80 -25.28 10.90 3.31
C LYS A 80 -26.09 11.87 4.16
#